data_AF-A0A520IMH7-F1
#
_entry.id   AF-A0A520IMH7-F1
#
_cell.length_a   1.000
_cell.length_b   1.000
_cell.length_c   1.000
_cell.angle_alpha   90.00
_cell.angle_beta   90.00
_cell.angle_gamma   90.00
#
_symmetry.space_group_name_H-M   'P 1'
#
loop_
_entity.id
_entity.type
_entity.pdbx_description
1 polymer ?
#
loop_
_entity_poly.entity_id
_entity_poly.type
_entity_poly.pdbx_seq_one_letter_code
_entity_poly.pdbx_strand_id
1 'polypeptide(L)' 'MVEGKVQKESGVVNVIVSKCFDFTKLLKGLTAKDDDQLPILTLSRADEKSPPYPAENKRSQVRQATPQEIFDGGRNFK' A
#
# COMPACT_ATOMS: atom_id res chain seq x y z
N MET A 1 5.31 -24.50 14.36
CA MET A 1 5.71 -24.36 15.79
C MET A 1 7.21 -24.46 15.89
N VAL A 2 7.82 -23.80 16.88
CA VAL A 2 9.26 -23.65 16.95
C VAL A 2 9.75 -23.86 18.37
N GLU A 3 10.82 -24.65 18.52
CA GLU A 3 11.55 -24.84 19.78
C GLU A 3 12.84 -24.03 19.72
N GLY A 4 13.12 -23.29 20.79
CA GLY A 4 14.27 -22.39 20.81
C GLY A 4 14.45 -21.67 22.14
N LYS A 5 15.51 -20.88 22.22
CA LYS A 5 15.76 -20.02 23.38
C LYS A 5 14.95 -18.73 23.23
N VAL A 6 14.14 -18.42 24.24
CA VAL A 6 13.34 -17.20 24.29
C VAL A 6 14.17 -16.09 24.92
N GLN A 7 14.22 -14.94 24.25
CA GLN A 7 14.74 -13.69 24.75
C GLN A 7 13.60 -12.68 24.82
N LYS A 8 13.38 -12.08 25.98
CA LYS A 8 12.33 -11.06 26.19
C LYS A 8 13.01 -9.76 26.54
N GLU A 9 12.96 -8.79 25.64
CA GLU A 9 13.51 -7.46 25.86
C GLU A 9 12.49 -6.42 25.41
N SER A 10 12.26 -5.42 26.25
CA SER A 10 11.51 -4.20 25.92
C SER A 10 10.19 -4.42 25.17
N GLY A 11 9.44 -5.48 25.54
CA GLY A 11 8.13 -5.80 24.95
C GLY A 11 8.17 -6.69 23.69
N VAL A 12 9.34 -7.06 23.20
CA VAL A 12 9.52 -7.96 22.06
C VAL A 12 10.02 -9.33 22.53
N VAL A 13 9.43 -10.39 21.96
CA VAL A 13 9.85 -11.78 22.20
C VAL A 13 10.64 -12.25 20.99
N ASN A 14 11.96 -12.34 21.15
CA ASN A 14 12.84 -12.97 20.17
C ASN A 14 12.98 -14.46 20.51
N VAL A 15 12.95 -15.32 19.49
CA VAL A 15 13.15 -16.76 19.66
C VAL A 15 14.32 -17.20 18.78
N ILE A 16 15.41 -17.61 19.40
CA ILE A 16 16.55 -18.22 18.69
C ILE A 16 16.21 -19.68 18.45
N VAL A 17 15.98 -20.01 17.19
CA VAL A 17 15.44 -21.30 16.76
C VAL A 17 16.48 -22.41 16.86
N SER A 18 16.10 -23.54 17.46
CA SER A 18 16.86 -24.79 17.41
C SER A 18 16.18 -25.84 16.54
N LYS A 19 14.84 -25.94 16.59
CA LYS A 19 14.06 -26.89 15.79
C LYS A 19 12.76 -26.26 15.32
N CYS A 20 12.38 -26.59 14.09
CA CYS A 20 11.11 -26.18 13.47
C CYS A 20 10.25 -27.41 13.22
N PHE A 21 8.98 -27.32 13.59
CA PHE A 21 7.99 -28.35 13.35
C PHE A 21 6.82 -27.78 12.55
N ASP A 22 6.47 -28.46 11.46
CA ASP A 22 5.24 -28.21 10.74
C ASP A 22 4.10 -29.02 11.37
N PHE A 23 3.25 -28.35 12.14
CA PHE A 23 2.02 -28.93 12.71
C PHE A 23 0.77 -28.52 11.94
N THR A 24 0.90 -27.91 10.75
CA THR A 24 -0.25 -27.46 9.96
C THR A 24 -1.22 -28.60 9.70
N LYS A 25 -0.71 -29.78 9.34
CA LYS A 25 -1.54 -30.98 9.09
C LYS A 25 -2.27 -31.48 10.33
N LEU A 26 -1.66 -31.38 11.51
CA LEU A 26 -2.25 -31.82 12.77
C LEU A 26 -3.30 -30.82 13.28
N LEU A 27 -3.00 -29.52 13.17
CA LEU A 27 -3.84 -28.45 13.70
C LEU A 27 -4.99 -28.06 12.76
N LYS A 28 -4.97 -28.51 11.50
CA LYS A 28 -6.04 -28.21 10.52
C LYS A 28 -7.43 -28.60 11.03
N GLY A 29 -7.56 -29.74 11.71
CA GLY A 29 -8.85 -30.24 12.22
C GLY A 29 -9.31 -29.63 13.55
N LEU A 30 -8.52 -28.77 14.18
CA LEU A 30 -8.89 -28.11 15.45
C LEU A 30 -9.71 -26.84 15.25
N THR A 31 -9.70 -26.28 14.04
CA THR A 31 -10.57 -25.16 13.67
C THR A 31 -11.87 -25.69 13.09
N ALA A 32 -13.01 -25.21 13.61
CA ALA A 32 -14.36 -25.59 13.19
C ALA A 32 -14.71 -25.28 11.72
N LYS A 33 -13.77 -24.67 10.98
CA LYS A 33 -13.87 -24.36 9.56
C LYS A 33 -12.97 -25.33 8.82
N ASP A 34 -13.53 -26.48 8.44
CA ASP A 34 -12.93 -27.38 7.45
C ASP A 34 -13.15 -26.87 6.01
N ASP A 35 -13.65 -25.65 5.89
CA ASP A 35 -14.16 -25.10 4.64
C ASP A 35 -13.12 -24.15 4.04
N ASP A 36 -12.60 -24.54 2.88
CA ASP A 36 -11.93 -23.64 1.94
C ASP A 36 -12.89 -22.49 1.48
N GLN A 37 -14.18 -22.55 1.86
CA GLN A 37 -15.09 -21.40 1.87
C GLN A 37 -14.88 -20.49 3.09
N LEU A 38 -13.68 -19.93 3.22
CA LEU A 38 -13.62 -18.58 3.78
C LEU A 38 -14.51 -17.71 2.88
N PRO A 39 -15.39 -16.85 3.42
CA PRO A 39 -16.05 -15.86 2.59
C PRO A 39 -14.93 -14.97 2.05
N ILE A 40 -14.44 -15.30 0.86
CA ILE A 40 -13.59 -14.44 0.08
C ILE A 40 -14.54 -13.30 -0.26
N LEU A 41 -14.52 -12.26 0.57
CA LEU A 41 -15.11 -10.98 0.25
C LEU A 41 -14.27 -10.43 -0.89
N THR A 42 -14.51 -10.93 -2.11
CA THR A 42 -14.02 -10.36 -3.36
C THR A 42 -14.82 -9.07 -3.57
N LEU A 43 -14.66 -8.11 -2.65
CA LEU A 43 -15.11 -6.75 -2.86
C LEU A 43 -14.38 -6.31 -4.12
N SER A 44 -15.15 -6.13 -5.18
CA SER A 44 -14.57 -5.70 -6.43
C SER A 44 -14.08 -4.28 -6.23
N ARG A 45 -13.03 -3.87 -6.94
CA ARG A 45 -12.56 -2.48 -6.91
C ARG A 45 -13.70 -1.49 -7.28
N ALA A 46 -14.73 -1.96 -7.98
CA ALA A 46 -15.91 -1.17 -8.30
C ALA A 46 -16.82 -0.88 -7.09
N ASP A 47 -16.74 -1.69 -6.03
CA ASP A 47 -17.50 -1.52 -4.80
C ASP A 47 -16.81 -0.55 -3.80
N GLU A 48 -15.57 -0.16 -4.07
CA GLU A 48 -14.83 0.80 -3.26
C GLU A 48 -15.34 2.23 -3.50
N LYS A 49 -15.99 2.84 -2.49
CA LYS A 49 -16.44 4.24 -2.54
C LYS A 49 -15.32 5.27 -2.39
N SER A 50 -14.08 4.83 -2.16
CA SER A 50 -12.92 5.69 -1.97
C SER A 50 -11.99 5.63 -3.17
N PRO A 51 -11.62 6.76 -3.79
CA PRO A 51 -10.61 6.76 -4.83
C PRO A 51 -9.25 6.34 -4.23
N PRO A 52 -8.47 5.47 -4.92
CA PRO A 52 -7.19 4.93 -4.42
C PRO A 52 -6.07 5.98 -4.34
N TYR A 53 -6.32 7.18 -4.85
CA TYR A 53 -5.39 8.30 -4.83
C TYR A 53 -6.20 9.56 -4.46
N PRO A 54 -5.60 10.52 -3.74
CA PRO A 54 -6.21 11.83 -3.59
C PRO A 54 -6.42 12.42 -4.99
N ALA A 55 -7.68 12.69 -5.35
CA ALA A 55 -8.03 13.38 -6.57
C ALA A 55 -7.64 14.85 -6.42
N GLU A 56 -6.34 15.14 -6.49
CA GLU A 56 -5.86 16.51 -6.58
C GLU A 56 -6.28 17.08 -7.94
N ASN A 57 -6.95 18.22 -7.89
CA ASN A 57 -7.24 19.01 -9.08
C ASN A 57 -5.91 19.42 -9.74
N LYS A 58 -5.51 18.73 -10.82
CA LYS A 58 -4.35 19.09 -11.64
C LYS A 58 -4.60 20.35 -12.50
N ARG A 59 -5.35 21.33 -12.02
CA ARG A 59 -5.38 22.68 -12.62
C ARG A 59 -4.10 23.41 -12.23
N SER A 60 -2.96 22.92 -12.69
CA SER A 60 -1.64 23.53 -12.50
C SER A 60 -1.33 24.63 -13.53
N GLN A 61 -2.30 25.03 -14.35
CA GLN A 61 -2.17 26.23 -15.18
C GLN A 61 -2.95 27.40 -14.59
N VAL A 62 -2.43 27.95 -13.49
CA VAL A 62 -2.62 29.38 -13.24
C VAL A 62 -1.87 30.07 -14.38
N ARG A 63 -2.59 30.60 -15.38
CA ARG A 63 -2.00 31.45 -16.41
C ARG A 63 -1.37 32.65 -15.71
N GLN A 64 -0.07 32.61 -15.48
CA GLN A 64 0.69 33.82 -15.17
C GLN A 64 0.59 34.69 -16.42
N ALA A 65 0.06 35.90 -16.28
CA ALA A 65 0.05 36.88 -17.35
C ALA A 65 1.51 37.19 -17.71
N THR A 66 1.98 36.64 -18.82
CA THR A 66 3.31 36.95 -19.36
C THR A 66 3.39 38.45 -19.59
N PRO A 67 4.43 39.16 -19.12
CA PRO A 67 4.64 40.56 -19.48
C PRO A 67 4.73 40.68 -21.01
N GLN A 68 3.86 41.49 -21.61
CA GLN A 68 3.74 41.67 -23.06
C GLN A 68 4.93 42.40 -23.72
N GLU A 69 5.95 42.76 -22.94
CA GLU A 69 7.05 43.64 -23.37
C GLU A 69 8.41 42.91 -23.45
N ILE A 70 8.44 41.64 -23.87
CA ILE A 70 9.70 40.90 -24.09
C ILE A 70 10.24 41.08 -25.53
N PHE A 71 9.45 41.64 -26.45
CA PHE A 71 9.89 41.86 -27.83
C PHE A 71 9.93 43.35 -28.17
N ASP A 72 11.13 43.89 -28.36
CA ASP A 72 11.32 45.22 -28.92
C ASP A 72 10.79 45.26 -30.37
N GLY A 73 9.99 46.29 -30.69
CA GLY A 73 9.37 46.46 -32.00
C GLY A 73 10.39 46.39 -33.13
N GLY A 74 10.23 45.40 -34.02
CA GLY A 74 11.16 45.12 -35.10
C GLY A 74 11.52 46.34 -35.96
N ARG A 75 12.78 46.41 -36.38
CA ARG A 75 13.30 47.47 -37.25
C ARG A 75 12.67 47.37 -38.65
N ASN A 76 11.74 48.26 -38.94
CA ASN A 76 11.19 48.46 -40.29
C ASN A 76 12.26 49.10 -41.19
N PHE A 77 12.81 48.34 -42.14
CA PHE A 77 13.58 48.91 -43.24
C PHE A 77 12.61 49.22 -44.39
N LYS A 78 12.59 50.48 -44.81
CA LYS A 78 11.79 51.02 -45.93
C LYS A 78 12.61 51.01 -47.21
#